data_AF-A0A0C9MVQ8-F1
#
_entry.id   AF-A0A0C9MVQ8-F1
#
_cell.length_a   1.000
_cell.length_b   1.000
_cell.length_c   1.000
_cell.angle_alpha   90.00
_cell.angle_beta   90.00
_cell.angle_gamma   90.00
#
_symmetry.space_group_name_H-M   'P 1'
#
loop_
_entity.id
_entity.type
_entity.pdbx_description
1 polymer ?
#
loop_
_entity_poly.entity_id
_entity_poly.type
_entity_poly.pdbx_seq_one_letter_code
_entity_poly.pdbx_strand_id
1 'polypeptide(L)'
;MLPVPGADAPTAINSLLFADDVAVFGSKSEVQRMLDLAAGHSVSLGYRWKPSKCAVLGTAAALAGSPLVLYNEALPVVDEFTYLGMPFRYKGLHAPGILSLRSAGAVKTMALLNSVGVNRNGFSLLLSSRLYKAFIRPKIEYGLAISHPSARDFTALDTLQNRLVGMFVGSTWVNVAKHITCLPSIKHRYNVLATRFALRADTLPDDCLLVLLRGHLRYTRLDRFICENPLYQSLPDPVPSSAGLRTTFTAYWQDLVDLQLSAANVTGRHTLLRACRPDTTRPDPILYLPLGRIARSRLVRWRLGRFTNMREECPCMSPAGVYISRDHFLYCRALDPALIDALPPAPPGVHRIDHALNCLPTNASTGPPDYWPALLNLLYAIDCLVHPLAVIAPDPDPASLWYSRTG
;
A
#
# COMPACT_ATOMS: atom_id res chain seq x y z
N MET A 1 21.09 -37.03 15.56
CA MET A 1 22.34 -36.63 16.26
C MET A 1 22.01 -36.40 17.72
N LEU A 2 22.65 -37.12 18.63
CA LEU A 2 22.56 -36.90 20.08
C LEU A 2 23.29 -35.59 20.45
N PRO A 3 22.88 -34.86 21.50
CA PRO A 3 23.49 -33.58 21.87
C PRO A 3 24.89 -33.79 22.44
N VAL A 4 25.82 -32.92 22.06
CA VAL A 4 27.19 -32.84 22.60
C VAL A 4 27.12 -32.34 24.06
N PRO A 5 27.79 -32.99 25.03
CA PRO A 5 27.86 -32.51 26.41
C PRO A 5 28.77 -31.26 26.47
N GLY A 6 28.22 -30.12 26.90
CA GLY A 6 28.94 -28.83 26.98
C GLY A 6 28.26 -27.67 26.25
N ALA A 7 27.11 -27.88 25.62
CA ALA A 7 26.26 -26.77 25.21
C ALA A 7 25.70 -26.10 26.48
N ASP A 8 26.08 -24.85 26.73
CA ASP A 8 25.48 -24.01 27.76
C ASP A 8 23.96 -24.21 27.76
N ALA A 9 23.39 -24.47 28.93
CA ALA A 9 21.96 -24.66 29.07
C ALA A 9 21.25 -23.48 28.38
N PRO A 10 20.25 -23.73 27.50
CA PRO A 10 19.64 -22.66 26.74
C PRO A 10 19.12 -21.60 27.69
N THR A 11 19.62 -20.36 27.55
CA THR A 11 19.18 -19.21 28.33
C THR A 11 17.65 -19.14 28.31
N ALA A 12 17.03 -19.40 29.47
CA ALA A 12 15.58 -19.41 29.59
C ALA A 12 15.05 -17.97 29.57
N ILE A 13 14.45 -17.56 28.45
CA ILE A 13 13.79 -16.27 28.32
C ILE A 13 12.41 -16.38 28.96
N ASN A 14 12.23 -15.76 30.12
CA ASN A 14 10.99 -15.81 30.89
C ASN A 14 10.24 -14.48 30.89
N SER A 15 10.79 -13.42 30.29
CA SER A 15 10.17 -12.11 30.25
C SER A 15 10.59 -11.26 29.06
N LEU A 16 9.70 -10.37 28.63
CA LEU A 16 9.94 -9.29 27.67
C LEU A 16 9.40 -8.00 28.27
N LEU A 17 10.24 -6.97 28.33
CA LEU A 17 9.94 -5.70 28.98
C LEU A 17 10.02 -4.57 27.96
N PHE A 18 8.96 -3.75 27.88
CA PHE A 18 8.96 -2.54 27.08
C PHE A 18 8.18 -1.45 27.82
N ALA A 19 8.88 -0.50 28.45
CA ALA A 19 8.27 0.46 29.37
C ALA A 19 7.38 -0.25 30.42
N ASP A 20 6.10 0.12 30.54
CA ASP A 20 5.12 -0.52 31.42
C ASP A 20 4.48 -1.79 30.82
N ASP A 21 4.68 -2.05 29.52
CA ASP A 21 4.19 -3.25 28.85
C ASP A 21 5.15 -4.43 29.09
N VAL A 22 4.81 -5.25 30.09
CA VAL A 22 5.57 -6.44 30.50
C VAL A 22 4.84 -7.71 30.12
N ALA A 23 5.57 -8.64 29.48
CA ALA A 23 5.11 -10.00 29.23
C ALA A 23 6.01 -11.00 29.96
N VAL A 24 5.42 -11.98 30.62
CA VAL A 24 6.13 -13.07 31.31
C VAL A 24 5.69 -14.43 30.78
N PHE A 25 6.62 -15.38 30.71
CA PHE A 25 6.44 -16.69 30.07
C PHE A 25 7.01 -17.80 30.95
N GLY A 26 6.32 -18.92 31.01
CA GLY A 26 6.77 -20.10 31.75
C GLY A 26 5.62 -21.04 32.04
N SER A 27 5.89 -22.05 32.87
CA SER A 27 4.84 -22.83 33.50
C SER A 27 3.99 -21.95 34.42
N LYS A 28 2.79 -22.42 34.75
CA LYS A 28 1.84 -21.69 35.60
C LYS A 28 2.45 -21.28 36.96
N SER A 29 3.21 -22.17 37.59
CA SER A 29 3.88 -21.90 38.87
C SER A 29 5.00 -20.86 38.73
N GLU A 30 5.80 -20.93 37.67
CA GLU A 30 6.84 -19.94 37.38
C GLU A 30 6.25 -18.56 37.12
N VAL A 31 5.17 -18.50 36.34
CA VAL A 31 4.46 -17.25 36.05
C VAL A 31 3.87 -16.65 37.33
N GLN A 32 3.23 -17.44 38.19
CA GLN A 32 2.73 -16.93 39.48
C GLN A 32 3.86 -16.34 40.33
N ARG A 33 4.99 -17.06 40.45
CA ARG A 33 6.16 -16.56 41.19
C ARG A 33 6.68 -15.24 40.62
N MET A 34 6.69 -15.09 39.28
CA MET A 34 7.07 -13.82 38.64
C MET A 34 6.07 -12.70 38.90
N LEU A 35 4.77 -12.99 38.95
CA LEU A 35 3.74 -12.01 39.33
C LEU A 35 3.91 -11.55 40.77
N ASP A 36 4.22 -12.47 41.69
CA ASP A 36 4.46 -12.15 43.11
C ASP A 36 5.71 -11.27 43.28
N LEU A 37 6.80 -11.58 42.55
CA LEU A 37 8.01 -10.74 42.50
C LEU A 37 7.71 -9.36 41.92
N ALA A 38 6.96 -9.29 40.82
CA ALA A 38 6.56 -8.02 40.21
C ALA A 38 5.68 -7.19 41.15
N ALA A 39 4.81 -7.83 41.94
CA ALA A 39 4.01 -7.17 42.97
C ALA A 39 4.89 -6.62 44.10
N GLY A 40 5.81 -7.43 44.64
CA GLY A 40 6.75 -6.98 45.67
C GLY A 40 7.64 -5.81 45.20
N HIS A 41 8.19 -5.93 43.99
CA HIS A 41 9.00 -4.88 43.36
C HIS A 41 8.23 -3.57 43.15
N SER A 42 6.95 -3.67 42.76
CA SER A 42 6.12 -2.46 42.59
C SER A 42 5.94 -1.68 43.90
N VAL A 43 5.75 -2.40 45.02
CA VAL A 43 5.62 -1.79 46.35
C VAL A 43 6.94 -1.13 46.77
N SER A 44 8.08 -1.77 46.54
CA SER A 44 9.39 -1.21 46.92
C SER A 44 9.76 0.05 46.14
N LEU A 45 9.32 0.18 44.89
CA LEU A 45 9.59 1.35 44.04
C LEU A 45 8.45 2.38 43.99
N GLY A 46 7.34 2.16 44.71
CA GLY A 46 6.26 3.13 44.81
C GLY A 46 5.37 3.26 43.56
N TYR A 47 5.22 2.19 42.77
CA TYR A 47 4.25 2.13 41.66
C TYR A 47 3.31 0.93 41.82
N ARG A 48 2.29 0.83 40.97
CA ARG A 48 1.34 -0.31 41.01
C ARG A 48 0.97 -0.76 39.60
N TRP A 49 0.98 -2.07 39.40
CA TRP A 49 0.41 -2.67 38.19
C TRP A 49 -1.11 -2.49 38.19
N LYS A 50 -1.71 -2.48 37.00
CA LYS A 50 -3.17 -2.41 36.83
C LYS A 50 -3.69 -3.78 36.38
N PRO A 51 -4.15 -4.68 37.29
CA PRO A 51 -4.58 -6.02 36.92
C PRO A 51 -5.69 -6.02 35.85
N SER A 52 -6.57 -5.02 35.86
CA SER A 52 -7.64 -4.86 34.86
C SER A 52 -7.14 -4.65 33.41
N LYS A 53 -5.85 -4.35 33.21
CA LYS A 53 -5.20 -4.27 31.88
C LYS A 53 -4.33 -5.50 31.57
N CYS A 54 -4.12 -6.37 32.54
CA CYS A 54 -3.34 -7.58 32.40
C CYS A 54 -4.25 -8.72 31.94
N ALA A 55 -3.69 -9.70 31.22
CA ALA A 55 -4.42 -10.88 30.81
C ALA A 55 -3.48 -12.07 30.69
N VAL A 56 -4.05 -13.27 30.73
CA VAL A 56 -3.33 -14.53 30.63
C VAL A 56 -3.68 -15.20 29.31
N LEU A 57 -2.65 -15.59 28.55
CA LEU A 57 -2.76 -16.45 27.37
C LEU A 57 -2.24 -17.85 27.71
N GLY A 58 -3.01 -18.89 27.40
CA GLY A 58 -2.58 -20.27 27.62
C GLY A 58 -3.60 -21.28 27.13
N THR A 59 -3.26 -22.57 27.17
CA THR A 59 -4.22 -23.64 26.89
C THR A 59 -5.05 -23.93 28.14
N ALA A 60 -6.26 -24.46 27.97
CA ALA A 60 -7.11 -24.86 29.09
C ALA A 60 -6.39 -25.84 30.04
N ALA A 61 -5.59 -26.77 29.48
CA ALA A 61 -4.79 -27.70 30.27
C ALA A 61 -3.66 -27.00 31.06
N ALA A 62 -2.94 -26.06 30.44
CA ALA A 62 -1.85 -25.33 31.11
C ALA A 62 -2.38 -24.39 32.21
N LEU A 63 -3.63 -23.93 32.10
CA LEU A 63 -4.25 -23.00 33.02
C LEU A 63 -5.22 -23.66 34.02
N ALA A 64 -5.35 -24.99 34.02
CA ALA A 64 -6.23 -25.73 34.92
C ALA A 64 -5.89 -25.49 36.42
N GLY A 65 -6.91 -25.49 37.29
CA GLY A 65 -6.77 -25.21 38.72
C GLY A 65 -6.87 -23.72 39.07
N SER A 66 -6.22 -23.28 40.16
CA SER A 66 -6.34 -21.91 40.69
C SER A 66 -5.92 -20.83 39.68
N PRO A 67 -6.65 -19.71 39.54
CA PRO A 67 -6.27 -18.67 38.58
C PRO A 67 -4.92 -18.04 38.93
N LEU A 68 -4.24 -17.48 37.92
CA LEU A 68 -3.09 -16.61 38.17
C LEU A 68 -3.59 -15.31 38.78
N VAL A 69 -2.90 -14.83 39.80
CA VAL A 69 -3.30 -13.64 40.57
C VAL A 69 -2.19 -12.59 40.60
N LEU A 70 -2.59 -11.32 40.63
CA LEU A 70 -1.71 -10.18 40.87
C LEU A 70 -2.36 -9.30 41.95
N TYR A 71 -1.67 -9.09 43.08
CA TYR A 71 -2.25 -8.45 44.28
C TYR A 71 -3.54 -9.13 44.79
N ASN A 72 -3.60 -10.46 44.72
CA ASN A 72 -4.79 -11.26 45.04
C ASN A 72 -6.00 -11.03 44.09
N GLU A 73 -5.83 -10.30 42.99
CA GLU A 73 -6.83 -10.17 41.94
C GLU A 73 -6.58 -11.21 40.85
N ALA A 74 -7.60 -12.02 40.52
CA ALA A 74 -7.50 -13.02 39.47
C ALA A 74 -7.41 -12.36 38.09
N LEU A 75 -6.39 -12.72 37.32
CA LEU A 75 -6.20 -12.20 35.97
C LEU A 75 -7.13 -12.92 34.97
N PRO A 76 -7.79 -12.19 34.05
CA PRO A 76 -8.66 -12.79 33.06
C PRO A 76 -7.86 -13.64 32.08
N VAL A 77 -8.36 -14.85 31.81
CA VAL A 77 -7.86 -15.70 30.72
C VAL A 77 -8.53 -15.27 29.43
N VAL A 78 -7.73 -15.00 28.40
CA VAL A 78 -8.22 -14.56 27.08
C VAL A 78 -7.64 -15.44 25.99
N ASP A 79 -8.35 -15.56 24.86
CA ASP A 79 -7.83 -16.27 23.69
C ASP A 79 -6.81 -15.44 22.92
N GLU A 80 -6.97 -14.12 22.94
CA GLU A 80 -6.16 -13.15 22.19
C GLU A 80 -5.88 -11.90 23.03
N PHE A 81 -4.64 -11.42 23.00
CA PHE A 81 -4.20 -10.21 23.69
C PHE A 81 -3.33 -9.35 22.77
N THR A 82 -3.46 -8.03 22.86
CA THR A 82 -2.65 -7.10 22.07
C THR A 82 -1.45 -6.63 22.88
N TYR A 83 -0.24 -7.03 22.48
CA TYR A 83 1.02 -6.60 23.09
C TYR A 83 1.85 -5.79 22.09
N LEU A 84 2.28 -4.58 22.47
CA LEU A 84 2.99 -3.63 21.60
C LEU A 84 2.27 -3.37 20.27
N GLY A 85 0.94 -3.34 20.37
CA GLY A 85 0.05 -3.16 19.23
C GLY A 85 -0.05 -4.38 18.32
N MET A 86 0.48 -5.56 18.66
CA MET A 86 0.40 -6.78 17.86
C MET A 86 -0.48 -7.85 18.54
N PRO A 87 -1.34 -8.57 17.81
CA PRO A 87 -2.21 -9.59 18.39
C PRO A 87 -1.46 -10.91 18.64
N PHE A 88 -1.58 -11.44 19.85
CA PHE A 88 -1.00 -12.71 20.27
C PHE A 88 -2.09 -13.66 20.73
N ARG A 89 -1.92 -14.94 20.43
CA ARG A 89 -2.63 -16.07 21.06
C ARG A 89 -1.62 -16.95 21.78
N TYR A 90 -2.07 -18.02 22.42
CA TYR A 90 -1.16 -18.94 23.14
C TYR A 90 -0.05 -19.55 22.27
N LYS A 91 -0.21 -19.62 20.93
CA LYS A 91 0.82 -20.06 19.96
C LYS A 91 1.74 -18.93 19.46
N GLY A 92 1.64 -17.74 20.05
CA GLY A 92 2.39 -16.54 19.65
C GLY A 92 1.60 -15.62 18.72
N LEU A 93 2.33 -14.87 17.90
CA LEU A 93 1.76 -13.83 17.02
C LEU A 93 0.69 -14.38 16.08
N HIS A 94 -0.49 -13.75 16.08
CA HIS A 94 -1.68 -14.13 15.33
C HIS A 94 -1.89 -13.21 14.12
N ALA A 95 -1.32 -13.58 12.97
CA ALA A 95 -1.34 -12.75 11.76
C ALA A 95 -2.77 -12.36 11.28
N PRO A 96 -3.79 -13.24 11.29
CA PRO A 96 -5.15 -12.86 10.89
C PRO A 96 -5.76 -11.73 11.72
N GLY A 97 -5.39 -11.61 13.01
CA GLY A 97 -5.87 -10.53 13.89
C GLY A 97 -5.34 -9.15 13.52
N ILE A 98 -4.33 -9.05 12.65
CA ILE A 98 -3.76 -7.75 12.25
C ILE A 98 -4.77 -6.95 11.44
N LEU A 99 -5.51 -7.60 10.55
CA LEU A 99 -6.48 -6.90 9.73
C LEU A 99 -7.57 -6.25 10.59
N SER A 100 -8.16 -7.00 11.52
CA SER A 100 -9.19 -6.46 12.43
C SER A 100 -8.62 -5.32 13.27
N LEU A 101 -7.41 -5.50 13.81
CA LEU A 101 -6.74 -4.50 14.65
C LEU A 101 -6.42 -3.20 13.91
N ARG A 102 -6.09 -3.25 12.62
CA ARG A 102 -5.71 -2.07 11.82
C ARG A 102 -6.87 -1.40 11.08
N SER A 103 -7.87 -2.17 10.67
CA SER A 103 -8.92 -1.71 9.76
C SER A 103 -9.67 -0.49 10.31
N ALA A 104 -10.16 -0.55 11.54
CA ALA A 104 -10.96 0.53 12.13
C ALA A 104 -10.16 1.85 12.22
N GLY A 105 -8.92 1.78 12.71
CA GLY A 105 -8.05 2.96 12.82
C GLY A 105 -7.66 3.55 11.46
N ALA A 106 -7.37 2.71 10.46
CA ALA A 106 -7.07 3.14 9.10
C ALA A 106 -8.28 3.81 8.43
N VAL A 107 -9.48 3.21 8.56
CA VAL A 107 -10.73 3.77 8.02
C VAL A 107 -11.06 5.10 8.68
N LYS A 108 -10.97 5.20 10.02
CA LYS A 108 -11.23 6.44 10.75
C LYS A 108 -10.27 7.56 10.31
N THR A 109 -8.99 7.24 10.17
CA THR A 109 -7.98 8.22 9.73
C THR A 109 -8.22 8.63 8.28
N MET A 110 -8.57 7.69 7.40
CA MET A 110 -8.89 8.00 6.01
C MET A 110 -10.16 8.85 5.89
N ALA A 111 -11.17 8.60 6.72
CA ALA A 111 -12.38 9.43 6.76
C ALA A 111 -12.07 10.88 7.19
N LEU A 112 -11.20 11.06 8.19
CA LEU A 112 -10.70 12.39 8.58
C LEU A 112 -9.92 13.06 7.44
N LEU A 113 -9.01 12.34 6.78
CA LEU A 113 -8.30 12.86 5.62
C LEU A 113 -9.28 13.24 4.50
N ASN A 114 -10.33 12.45 4.30
CA ASN A 114 -11.34 12.70 3.28
C ASN A 114 -12.11 14.00 3.55
N SER A 115 -12.47 14.28 4.81
CA SER A 115 -13.18 15.52 5.17
C SER A 115 -12.34 16.78 4.99
N VAL A 116 -11.02 16.69 5.15
CA VAL A 116 -10.11 17.85 4.98
C VAL A 116 -9.61 18.06 3.55
N GLY A 117 -10.02 17.22 2.59
CA GLY A 117 -9.72 17.42 1.17
C GLY A 117 -9.04 16.25 0.46
N VAL A 118 -8.72 15.14 1.13
CA VAL A 118 -8.24 13.90 0.49
C VAL A 118 -9.45 13.14 -0.10
N ASN A 119 -10.11 13.79 -1.06
CA ASN A 119 -11.31 13.33 -1.74
C ASN A 119 -11.30 13.74 -3.22
N ARG A 120 -12.25 13.25 -4.00
CA ARG A 120 -12.31 13.50 -5.46
C ARG A 120 -12.37 14.97 -5.87
N ASN A 121 -12.89 15.84 -5.00
CA ASN A 121 -13.16 17.25 -5.28
C ASN A 121 -12.19 18.19 -4.57
N GLY A 122 -11.31 17.67 -3.71
CA GLY A 122 -10.35 18.44 -2.92
C GLY A 122 -8.98 18.50 -3.59
N PHE A 123 -7.98 17.97 -2.88
CA PHE A 123 -6.58 17.93 -3.30
C PHE A 123 -6.36 17.15 -4.59
N SER A 124 -5.26 17.43 -5.27
CA SER A 124 -4.86 16.67 -6.46
C SER A 124 -4.68 15.19 -6.12
N LEU A 125 -4.91 14.32 -7.11
CA LEU A 125 -4.73 12.88 -6.93
C LEU A 125 -3.31 12.53 -6.45
N LEU A 126 -2.29 13.24 -6.95
CA LEU A 126 -0.92 13.07 -6.50
C LEU A 126 -0.74 13.40 -5.02
N LEU A 127 -1.22 14.56 -4.57
CA LEU A 127 -1.14 14.94 -3.17
C LEU A 127 -1.93 13.97 -2.28
N SER A 128 -3.13 13.60 -2.69
CA SER A 128 -3.96 12.62 -1.98
C SER A 128 -3.24 11.26 -1.84
N SER A 129 -2.60 10.76 -2.89
CA SER A 129 -1.80 9.53 -2.83
C SER A 129 -0.57 9.65 -1.91
N ARG A 130 0.07 10.82 -1.84
CA ARG A 130 1.20 11.09 -0.94
C ARG A 130 0.75 11.13 0.53
N LEU A 131 -0.38 11.78 0.80
CA LEU A 131 -0.99 11.80 2.14
C LEU A 131 -1.43 10.39 2.57
N TYR A 132 -2.01 9.60 1.65
CA TYR A 132 -2.30 8.18 1.90
C TYR A 132 -1.03 7.40 2.25
N LYS A 133 0.06 7.58 1.49
CA LYS A 133 1.38 6.96 1.77
C LYS A 133 1.95 7.39 3.12
N ALA A 134 1.77 8.64 3.52
CA ALA A 134 2.31 9.17 4.76
C ALA A 134 1.53 8.74 6.00
N PHE A 135 0.19 8.78 5.96
CA PHE A 135 -0.65 8.67 7.16
C PHE A 135 -1.44 7.36 7.26
N ILE A 136 -1.80 6.74 6.14
CA ILE A 136 -2.65 5.54 6.13
C ILE A 136 -1.83 4.28 5.99
N ARG A 137 -0.84 4.27 5.08
CA ARG A 137 0.03 3.12 4.85
C ARG A 137 0.74 2.62 6.11
N PRO A 138 1.34 3.47 6.98
CA PRO A 138 1.94 2.98 8.22
C PRO A 138 0.93 2.27 9.14
N LYS A 139 -0.33 2.72 9.19
CA LYS A 139 -1.37 2.10 10.03
C LYS A 139 -1.73 0.70 9.56
N ILE A 140 -1.77 0.45 8.25
CA ILE A 140 -2.08 -0.88 7.71
C ILE A 140 -0.83 -1.78 7.59
N GLU A 141 0.36 -1.18 7.45
CA GLU A 141 1.63 -1.91 7.29
C GLU A 141 2.28 -2.32 8.62
N TYR A 142 1.95 -1.65 9.72
CA TYR A 142 2.58 -1.91 11.01
C TYR A 142 2.34 -3.36 11.48
N GLY A 143 3.46 -4.06 11.66
CA GLY A 143 3.49 -5.47 12.04
C GLY A 143 3.63 -6.45 10.88
N LEU A 144 3.41 -6.04 9.62
CA LEU A 144 3.46 -6.96 8.49
C LEU A 144 4.83 -7.64 8.33
N ALA A 145 5.92 -6.93 8.62
CA ALA A 145 7.29 -7.43 8.47
C ALA A 145 7.62 -8.67 9.31
N ILE A 146 6.93 -8.84 10.44
CA ILE A 146 7.16 -9.94 11.41
C ILE A 146 6.00 -10.93 11.44
N SER A 147 5.01 -10.72 10.57
CA SER A 147 3.79 -11.51 10.52
C SER A 147 3.85 -12.50 9.35
N HIS A 148 3.05 -13.55 9.43
CA HIS A 148 2.91 -14.52 8.34
C HIS A 148 1.46 -14.54 7.84
N PRO A 149 1.05 -13.56 7.01
CA PRO A 149 -0.31 -13.52 6.48
C PRO A 149 -0.50 -14.59 5.41
N SER A 150 -1.65 -15.25 5.43
CA SER A 150 -2.07 -16.16 4.37
C SER A 150 -2.46 -15.39 3.09
N ALA A 151 -2.65 -16.11 1.98
CA ALA A 151 -3.18 -15.51 0.75
C ALA A 151 -4.56 -14.86 0.95
N ARG A 152 -5.39 -15.42 1.83
CA ARG A 152 -6.69 -14.84 2.21
C ARG A 152 -6.51 -13.52 2.96
N ASP A 153 -5.54 -13.44 3.86
CA ASP A 153 -5.24 -12.21 4.61
C ASP A 153 -4.75 -11.10 3.67
N PHE A 154 -3.87 -11.42 2.72
CA PHE A 154 -3.45 -10.46 1.69
C PHE A 154 -4.62 -9.99 0.83
N THR A 155 -5.54 -10.88 0.46
CA THR A 155 -6.73 -10.52 -0.31
C THR A 155 -7.62 -9.54 0.46
N ALA A 156 -7.78 -9.76 1.76
CA ALA A 156 -8.55 -8.87 2.63
C ALA A 156 -7.85 -7.53 2.88
N LEU A 157 -6.52 -7.52 3.04
CA LEU A 157 -5.69 -6.30 3.13
C LEU A 157 -5.73 -5.48 1.83
N ASP A 158 -5.63 -6.12 0.67
CA ASP A 158 -5.75 -5.45 -0.62
C ASP A 158 -7.17 -4.90 -0.84
N THR A 159 -8.20 -5.61 -0.36
CA THR A 159 -9.59 -5.12 -0.37
C THR A 159 -9.72 -3.86 0.50
N LEU A 160 -9.11 -3.85 1.69
CA LEU A 160 -9.05 -2.66 2.55
C LEU A 160 -8.31 -1.52 1.84
N GLN A 161 -7.13 -1.76 1.25
CA GLN A 161 -6.40 -0.74 0.49
C GLN A 161 -7.27 -0.18 -0.65
N ASN A 162 -7.94 -1.05 -1.42
CA ASN A 162 -8.81 -0.64 -2.51
C ASN A 162 -9.97 0.24 -2.02
N ARG A 163 -10.60 -0.11 -0.90
CA ARG A 163 -11.64 0.72 -0.27
C ARG A 163 -11.10 2.10 0.09
N LEU A 164 -9.96 2.16 0.78
CA LEU A 164 -9.36 3.42 1.25
C LEU A 164 -8.89 4.31 0.08
N VAL A 165 -8.33 3.71 -0.97
CA VAL A 165 -7.97 4.42 -2.21
C VAL A 165 -9.23 4.91 -2.92
N GLY A 166 -10.27 4.08 -2.98
CA GLY A 166 -11.56 4.44 -3.55
C GLY A 166 -12.19 5.68 -2.92
N MET A 167 -11.97 5.92 -1.61
CA MET A 167 -12.48 7.11 -0.91
C MET A 167 -11.92 8.41 -1.49
N PHE A 168 -10.64 8.46 -1.88
CA PHE A 168 -10.05 9.69 -2.42
C PHE A 168 -10.06 9.76 -3.95
N VAL A 169 -10.12 8.62 -4.61
CA VAL A 169 -10.27 8.56 -6.08
C VAL A 169 -11.72 8.91 -6.45
N GLY A 170 -12.72 8.39 -5.72
CA GLY A 170 -14.13 8.53 -6.05
C GLY A 170 -14.58 7.67 -7.24
N SER A 171 -13.93 6.52 -7.48
CA SER A 171 -14.34 5.54 -8.49
C SER A 171 -13.89 4.12 -8.14
N THR A 172 -14.47 3.14 -8.84
CA THR A 172 -14.08 1.73 -8.79
C THR A 172 -12.77 1.41 -9.52
N TRP A 173 -12.27 2.32 -10.37
CA TRP A 173 -10.99 2.22 -11.10
C TRP A 173 -9.74 2.41 -10.20
N VAL A 174 -9.74 1.78 -9.04
CA VAL A 174 -8.71 1.90 -8.02
C VAL A 174 -7.36 1.34 -8.49
N ASN A 175 -7.36 0.33 -9.35
CA ASN A 175 -6.12 -0.25 -9.89
C ASN A 175 -5.39 0.73 -10.80
N VAL A 176 -6.12 1.44 -11.67
CA VAL A 176 -5.54 2.49 -12.52
C VAL A 176 -5.01 3.63 -11.66
N ALA A 177 -5.80 4.09 -10.68
CA ALA A 177 -5.37 5.14 -9.76
C ALA A 177 -4.11 4.75 -8.98
N LYS A 178 -4.03 3.51 -8.48
CA LYS A 178 -2.84 2.98 -7.81
C LYS A 178 -1.64 2.98 -8.74
N HIS A 179 -1.82 2.53 -9.97
CA HIS A 179 -0.76 2.46 -10.98
C HIS A 179 -0.18 3.85 -11.28
N ILE A 180 -1.01 4.81 -11.70
CA ILE A 180 -0.57 6.16 -12.06
C ILE A 180 0.00 6.95 -10.87
N THR A 181 -0.26 6.55 -9.63
CA THR A 181 0.28 7.18 -8.41
C THR A 181 1.43 6.39 -7.76
N CYS A 182 1.85 5.27 -8.37
CA CYS A 182 2.83 4.32 -7.83
C CYS A 182 2.48 3.86 -6.42
N LEU A 183 1.24 3.44 -6.20
CA LEU A 183 0.77 2.79 -4.97
C LEU A 183 0.81 1.27 -5.16
N PRO A 184 1.88 0.58 -4.72
CA PRO A 184 1.94 -0.87 -4.80
C PRO A 184 0.87 -1.55 -3.93
N SER A 185 0.60 -2.82 -4.20
CA SER A 185 -0.24 -3.69 -3.37
C SER A 185 0.35 -3.92 -1.98
N ILE A 186 -0.49 -4.36 -1.03
CA ILE A 186 -0.01 -4.70 0.31
C ILE A 186 0.95 -5.89 0.26
N LYS A 187 0.73 -6.84 -0.65
CA LYS A 187 1.65 -7.98 -0.82
C LYS A 187 3.06 -7.55 -1.25
N HIS A 188 3.18 -6.64 -2.23
CA HIS A 188 4.50 -6.11 -2.60
C HIS A 188 5.16 -5.38 -1.43
N ARG A 189 4.37 -4.62 -0.67
CA ARG A 189 4.86 -3.91 0.51
C ARG A 189 5.32 -4.82 1.62
N TYR A 190 4.59 -5.90 1.89
CA TYR A 190 5.01 -6.96 2.79
C TYR A 190 6.38 -7.51 2.38
N ASN A 191 6.57 -7.86 1.10
CA ASN A 191 7.87 -8.37 0.63
C ASN A 191 9.00 -7.39 0.93
N VAL A 192 8.82 -6.11 0.59
CA VAL A 192 9.81 -5.05 0.89
C VAL A 192 10.09 -4.90 2.39
N LEU A 193 9.05 -4.91 3.21
CA LEU A 193 9.17 -4.74 4.66
C LEU A 193 9.85 -5.93 5.34
N ALA A 194 9.45 -7.15 4.97
CA ALA A 194 10.03 -8.38 5.49
C ALA A 194 11.49 -8.55 5.02
N THR A 195 11.81 -8.24 3.75
CA THR A 195 13.20 -8.26 3.26
C THR A 195 14.07 -7.26 4.02
N ARG A 196 13.58 -6.02 4.24
CA ARG A 196 14.31 -5.02 5.05
C ARG A 196 14.51 -5.46 6.49
N PHE A 197 13.51 -6.10 7.07
CA PHE A 197 13.60 -6.62 8.42
C PHE A 197 14.66 -7.72 8.52
N ALA A 198 14.69 -8.65 7.57
CA ALA A 198 15.71 -9.71 7.49
C ALA A 198 17.12 -9.13 7.34
N LEU A 199 17.35 -8.27 6.35
CA LEU A 199 18.64 -7.62 6.15
C LEU A 199 19.10 -6.84 7.38
N ARG A 200 18.17 -6.16 8.07
CA ARG A 200 18.50 -5.46 9.32
C ARG A 200 18.91 -6.44 10.41
N ALA A 201 18.19 -7.55 10.56
CA ALA A 201 18.46 -8.55 11.59
C ALA A 201 19.87 -9.15 11.49
N ASP A 202 20.41 -9.29 10.28
CA ASP A 202 21.77 -9.80 10.05
C ASP A 202 22.87 -8.74 10.32
N THR A 203 22.49 -7.46 10.45
CA THR A 203 23.41 -6.34 10.72
C THR A 203 23.28 -5.77 12.13
N LEU A 204 22.47 -6.42 12.98
CA LEU A 204 22.30 -5.97 14.37
C LEU A 204 23.59 -6.26 15.17
N PRO A 205 23.96 -5.37 16.11
CA PRO A 205 24.99 -5.64 17.10
C PRO A 205 24.75 -6.93 17.90
N ASP A 206 25.84 -7.58 18.33
CA ASP A 206 25.78 -8.87 19.05
C ASP A 206 25.04 -8.79 20.40
N ASP A 207 25.00 -7.61 21.02
CA ASP A 207 24.30 -7.33 22.28
C ASP A 207 22.80 -7.05 22.10
N CYS A 208 22.31 -6.95 20.86
CA CYS A 208 20.90 -6.75 20.61
C CYS A 208 20.09 -7.97 21.02
N LEU A 209 18.97 -7.74 21.69
CA LEU A 209 18.06 -8.80 22.16
C LEU A 209 17.78 -9.84 21.07
N LEU A 210 17.44 -9.42 19.84
CA LEU A 210 17.16 -10.36 18.76
C LEU A 210 18.33 -11.30 18.42
N VAL A 211 19.57 -10.79 18.44
CA VAL A 211 20.78 -11.59 18.15
C VAL A 211 21.02 -12.58 19.28
N LEU A 212 20.93 -12.10 20.53
CA LEU A 212 21.00 -12.94 21.72
C LEU A 212 19.94 -14.05 21.68
N LEU A 213 18.69 -13.74 21.30
CA LEU A 213 17.62 -14.74 21.21
C LEU A 213 17.84 -15.72 20.05
N ARG A 214 18.33 -15.27 18.89
CA ARG A 214 18.51 -16.10 17.70
C ARG A 214 19.44 -17.28 17.95
N GLY A 215 20.51 -17.10 18.74
CA GLY A 215 21.42 -18.18 19.13
C GLY A 215 20.80 -19.24 20.05
N HIS A 216 19.74 -18.90 20.78
CA HIS A 216 19.10 -19.77 21.77
C HIS A 216 17.82 -20.45 21.25
N LEU A 217 17.24 -19.95 20.17
CA LEU A 217 16.01 -20.48 19.58
C LEU A 217 16.35 -21.54 18.54
N ARG A 218 15.87 -22.78 18.74
CA ARG A 218 16.05 -23.90 17.77
C ARG A 218 15.49 -23.62 16.38
N TYR A 219 14.54 -22.68 16.28
CA TYR A 219 13.92 -22.28 15.03
C TYR A 219 13.44 -20.84 15.15
N THR A 220 13.92 -19.95 14.29
CA THR A 220 13.38 -18.59 14.23
C THR A 220 12.37 -18.47 13.09
N ARG A 221 11.29 -17.72 13.31
CA ARG A 221 10.38 -17.36 12.20
C ARG A 221 11.10 -16.51 11.15
N LEU A 222 12.20 -15.83 11.52
CA LEU A 222 13.04 -15.05 10.62
C LEU A 222 13.63 -15.90 9.50
N ASP A 223 14.19 -17.07 9.82
CA ASP A 223 14.78 -17.96 8.82
C ASP A 223 13.69 -18.47 7.85
N ARG A 224 12.48 -18.74 8.37
CA ARG A 224 11.32 -19.04 7.52
C ARG A 224 10.96 -17.88 6.59
N PHE A 225 10.94 -16.66 7.12
CA PHE A 225 10.58 -15.47 6.35
C PHE A 225 11.57 -15.22 5.21
N ILE A 226 12.86 -15.46 5.44
CA ILE A 226 13.90 -15.43 4.41
C ILE A 226 13.61 -16.47 3.32
N CYS A 227 13.33 -17.71 3.71
CA CYS A 227 13.12 -18.82 2.79
C CYS A 227 11.80 -18.76 2.00
N GLU A 228 10.89 -17.84 2.31
CA GLU A 228 9.58 -17.75 1.63
C GLU A 228 9.33 -16.40 0.96
N ASN A 229 10.15 -15.37 1.22
CA ASN A 229 9.98 -14.05 0.63
C ASN A 229 10.64 -13.97 -0.75
N PRO A 230 9.87 -13.81 -1.85
CA PRO A 230 10.43 -13.81 -3.19
C PRO A 230 11.44 -12.69 -3.46
N LEU A 231 11.24 -11.51 -2.85
CA LEU A 231 12.16 -10.38 -3.01
C LEU A 231 13.48 -10.62 -2.27
N TYR A 232 13.44 -11.27 -1.12
CA TYR A 232 14.67 -11.63 -0.41
C TYR A 232 15.47 -12.67 -1.21
N GLN A 233 14.79 -13.69 -1.74
CA GLN A 233 15.41 -14.74 -2.56
C GLN A 233 16.00 -14.21 -3.87
N SER A 234 15.46 -13.12 -4.41
CA SER A 234 15.97 -12.49 -5.62
C SER A 234 17.13 -11.51 -5.37
N LEU A 235 17.59 -11.33 -4.13
CA LEU A 235 18.73 -10.46 -3.84
C LEU A 235 20.02 -11.07 -4.40
N PRO A 236 20.91 -10.27 -5.00
CA PRO A 236 22.21 -10.75 -5.42
C PRO A 236 23.11 -11.01 -4.20
N ASP A 237 24.08 -11.89 -4.38
CA ASP A 237 25.12 -12.23 -3.41
C ASP A 237 26.50 -11.79 -3.97
N PRO A 238 27.23 -10.87 -3.33
CA PRO A 238 26.95 -10.23 -2.03
C PRO A 238 25.79 -9.22 -2.06
N VAL A 239 25.18 -9.02 -0.89
CA VAL A 239 24.07 -8.06 -0.72
C VAL A 239 24.50 -6.65 -1.17
N PRO A 240 23.71 -5.95 -2.00
CA PRO A 240 24.07 -4.64 -2.50
C PRO A 240 24.17 -3.56 -1.42
N SER A 241 24.87 -2.48 -1.74
CA SER A 241 24.80 -1.23 -0.97
C SER A 241 23.36 -0.70 -0.87
N SER A 242 23.12 0.25 0.05
CA SER A 242 21.79 0.85 0.20
C SER A 242 21.25 1.49 -1.09
N ALA A 243 22.12 2.01 -1.95
CA ALA A 243 21.74 2.51 -3.26
C ALA A 243 21.35 1.37 -4.21
N GLY A 244 22.14 0.29 -4.24
CA GLY A 244 21.84 -0.91 -5.02
C GLY A 244 20.52 -1.57 -4.61
N LEU A 245 20.24 -1.67 -3.30
CA LEU A 245 18.98 -2.21 -2.79
C LEU A 245 17.75 -1.41 -3.25
N ARG A 246 17.86 -0.08 -3.37
CA ARG A 246 16.77 0.74 -3.93
C ARG A 246 16.51 0.35 -5.37
N THR A 247 17.56 0.18 -6.17
CA THR A 247 17.44 -0.25 -7.58
C THR A 247 16.81 -1.64 -7.66
N THR A 248 17.27 -2.61 -6.86
CA THR A 248 16.71 -3.97 -6.83
C THR A 248 15.23 -3.96 -6.45
N PHE A 249 14.83 -3.16 -5.46
CA PHE A 249 13.43 -3.08 -5.03
C PHE A 249 12.55 -2.43 -6.08
N THR A 250 13.07 -1.43 -6.79
CA THR A 250 12.37 -0.79 -7.92
C THR A 250 12.24 -1.76 -9.09
N ALA A 251 13.30 -2.50 -9.44
CA ALA A 251 13.26 -3.52 -10.49
C ALA A 251 12.24 -4.62 -10.16
N TYR A 252 12.27 -5.15 -8.94
CA TYR A 252 11.29 -6.13 -8.48
C TYR A 252 9.85 -5.60 -8.54
N TRP A 253 9.62 -4.32 -8.24
CA TRP A 253 8.30 -3.74 -8.41
C TRP A 253 7.88 -3.69 -9.88
N GLN A 254 8.80 -3.28 -10.76
CA GLN A 254 8.56 -3.22 -12.20
C GLN A 254 8.24 -4.62 -12.76
N ASP A 255 8.99 -5.65 -12.41
CA ASP A 255 8.76 -7.03 -12.86
C ASP A 255 7.35 -7.53 -12.49
N LEU A 256 6.88 -7.23 -11.27
CA LEU A 256 5.53 -7.60 -10.84
C LEU A 256 4.44 -6.87 -11.61
N VAL A 257 4.68 -5.60 -11.96
CA VAL A 257 3.75 -4.83 -12.77
C VAL A 257 3.73 -5.35 -14.20
N ASP A 258 4.88 -5.65 -14.77
CA ASP A 258 4.99 -6.21 -16.12
C ASP A 258 4.30 -7.58 -16.20
N LEU A 259 4.43 -8.41 -15.17
CA LEU A 259 3.69 -9.67 -15.06
C LEU A 259 2.17 -9.43 -14.97
N GLN A 260 1.74 -8.44 -14.18
CA GLN A 260 0.33 -8.07 -14.07
C GLN A 260 -0.25 -7.59 -15.41
N LEU A 261 0.49 -6.73 -16.13
CA LEU A 261 0.09 -6.21 -17.43
C LEU A 261 0.08 -7.32 -18.50
N SER A 262 1.05 -8.22 -18.46
CA SER A 262 1.12 -9.39 -19.35
C SER A 262 -0.07 -10.33 -19.14
N ALA A 263 -0.41 -10.65 -17.89
CA ALA A 263 -1.59 -11.45 -17.57
C ALA A 263 -2.90 -10.75 -17.99
N ALA A 264 -2.98 -9.43 -17.84
CA ALA A 264 -4.11 -8.64 -18.30
C ALA A 264 -4.24 -8.64 -19.84
N ASN A 265 -3.12 -8.63 -20.58
CA ASN A 265 -3.11 -8.76 -22.04
C ASN A 265 -3.72 -10.09 -22.48
N VAL A 266 -3.28 -11.22 -21.90
CA VAL A 266 -3.76 -12.56 -22.26
C VAL A 266 -5.25 -12.73 -21.97
N THR A 267 -5.73 -12.21 -20.83
CA THR A 267 -7.13 -12.37 -20.42
C THR A 267 -8.09 -11.35 -21.03
N GLY A 268 -7.58 -10.35 -21.77
CA GLY A 268 -8.39 -9.25 -22.31
C GLY A 268 -9.00 -8.34 -21.22
N ARG A 269 -8.55 -8.42 -19.97
CA ARG A 269 -9.08 -7.63 -18.84
C ARG A 269 -8.26 -6.36 -18.61
N HIS A 270 -8.78 -5.47 -17.77
CA HIS A 270 -8.07 -4.27 -17.29
C HIS A 270 -7.60 -3.32 -18.41
N THR A 271 -8.42 -3.08 -19.44
CA THR A 271 -8.12 -2.23 -20.60
C THR A 271 -7.51 -0.86 -20.22
N LEU A 272 -8.08 -0.18 -19.22
CA LEU A 272 -7.58 1.14 -18.78
C LEU A 272 -6.22 1.07 -18.08
N LEU A 273 -5.92 -0.03 -17.38
CA LEU A 273 -4.61 -0.23 -16.76
C LEU A 273 -3.55 -0.46 -17.84
N ARG A 274 -3.87 -1.28 -18.85
CA ARG A 274 -3.01 -1.56 -20.01
C ARG A 274 -2.73 -0.32 -20.87
N ALA A 275 -3.66 0.64 -20.86
CA ALA A 275 -3.50 1.91 -21.55
C ALA A 275 -2.52 2.87 -20.86
N CYS A 276 -2.22 2.67 -19.57
CA CYS A 276 -1.26 3.49 -18.82
C CYS A 276 0.19 3.16 -19.22
N ARG A 277 1.13 4.01 -18.81
CA ARG A 277 2.57 3.74 -19.00
C ARG A 277 2.97 2.46 -18.26
N PRO A 278 3.86 1.62 -18.82
CA PRO A 278 4.34 0.44 -18.12
C PRO A 278 5.26 0.80 -16.94
N ASP A 279 6.02 1.89 -17.04
CA ASP A 279 6.98 2.34 -16.01
C ASP A 279 6.28 2.75 -14.70
N THR A 280 6.78 2.21 -13.59
CA THR A 280 6.29 2.48 -12.24
C THR A 280 7.31 3.12 -11.31
N THR A 281 8.48 3.49 -11.84
CA THR A 281 9.53 4.19 -11.07
C THR A 281 9.06 5.55 -10.56
N ARG A 282 8.14 6.20 -11.29
CA ARG A 282 7.60 7.52 -10.96
C ARG A 282 6.10 7.59 -11.28
N PRO A 283 5.34 8.47 -10.59
CA PRO A 283 3.94 8.72 -10.93
C PRO A 283 3.77 9.09 -12.42
N ASP A 284 2.57 8.91 -12.96
CA ASP A 284 2.27 9.29 -14.34
C ASP A 284 2.47 10.82 -14.51
N PRO A 285 3.16 11.28 -15.58
CA PRO A 285 3.42 12.70 -15.81
C PRO A 285 2.19 13.60 -15.75
N ILE A 286 1.01 13.12 -16.13
CA ILE A 286 -0.24 13.91 -16.05
C ILE A 286 -0.51 14.46 -14.64
N LEU A 287 0.08 13.86 -13.61
CA LEU A 287 -0.14 14.21 -12.21
C LEU A 287 0.72 15.39 -11.73
N TYR A 288 1.87 15.64 -12.34
CA TYR A 288 2.82 16.66 -11.85
C TYR A 288 3.30 17.64 -12.92
N LEU A 289 3.11 17.35 -14.20
CA LEU A 289 3.49 18.28 -15.25
C LEU A 289 2.77 19.64 -15.09
N PRO A 290 3.43 20.77 -15.42
CA PRO A 290 2.86 22.10 -15.26
C PRO A 290 1.56 22.25 -16.05
N LEU A 291 0.46 22.51 -15.33
CA LEU A 291 -0.90 22.45 -15.87
C LEU A 291 -1.91 23.01 -14.87
N GLY A 292 -2.96 23.64 -15.38
CA GLY A 292 -4.09 24.13 -14.58
C GLY A 292 -4.88 23.00 -13.90
N ARG A 293 -5.65 23.33 -12.86
CA ARG A 293 -6.43 22.31 -12.11
C ARG A 293 -7.45 21.59 -13.00
N ILE A 294 -8.12 22.33 -13.88
CA ILE A 294 -9.22 21.82 -14.71
C ILE A 294 -8.71 20.88 -15.78
N ALA A 295 -7.71 21.29 -16.57
CA ALA A 295 -7.15 20.41 -17.59
C ALA A 295 -6.43 19.19 -16.99
N ARG A 296 -5.82 19.29 -15.80
CA ARG A 296 -5.33 18.10 -15.07
C ARG A 296 -6.44 17.15 -14.70
N SER A 297 -7.59 17.68 -14.25
CA SER A 297 -8.77 16.87 -13.98
C SER A 297 -9.22 16.10 -15.23
N ARG A 298 -9.21 16.73 -16.42
CA ARG A 298 -9.55 16.04 -17.69
C ARG A 298 -8.59 14.87 -17.97
N LEU A 299 -7.28 15.08 -17.89
CA LEU A 299 -6.29 13.99 -18.10
C LEU A 299 -6.48 12.82 -17.13
N VAL A 300 -6.69 13.12 -15.84
CA VAL A 300 -6.94 12.10 -14.82
C VAL A 300 -8.26 11.37 -15.08
N ARG A 301 -9.33 12.09 -15.44
CA ARG A 301 -10.62 11.50 -15.82
C ARG A 301 -10.49 10.62 -17.06
N TRP A 302 -9.65 10.99 -18.03
CA TRP A 302 -9.35 10.16 -19.18
C TRP A 302 -8.71 8.83 -18.79
N ARG A 303 -7.65 8.85 -17.96
CA ARG A 303 -7.02 7.62 -17.46
C ARG A 303 -7.99 6.74 -16.67
N LEU A 304 -8.83 7.36 -15.86
CA LEU A 304 -9.83 6.67 -15.06
C LEU A 304 -11.10 6.29 -15.85
N GLY A 305 -11.12 6.46 -17.18
CA GLY A 305 -12.25 6.05 -18.03
C GLY A 305 -13.57 6.77 -17.72
N ARG A 306 -13.53 8.02 -17.26
CA ARG A 306 -14.71 8.77 -16.78
C ARG A 306 -15.39 9.64 -17.84
N PHE A 307 -14.88 9.68 -19.06
CA PHE A 307 -15.57 10.33 -20.18
C PHE A 307 -16.56 9.42 -20.89
N THR A 308 -16.51 8.13 -20.60
CA THR A 308 -17.35 7.14 -21.25
C THR A 308 -18.34 6.57 -20.27
N ASN A 309 -19.60 6.51 -20.67
CA ASN A 309 -20.63 5.82 -19.92
C ASN A 309 -21.28 4.67 -20.70
N MET A 310 -21.02 4.53 -22.03
CA MET A 310 -21.62 3.52 -22.92
C MET A 310 -23.15 3.40 -22.78
N ARG A 311 -23.79 4.48 -22.32
CA ARG A 311 -25.23 4.54 -22.00
C ARG A 311 -25.91 5.62 -22.80
N GLU A 312 -25.19 6.71 -23.08
CA GLU A 312 -25.67 7.82 -23.86
C GLU A 312 -25.17 7.72 -25.29
N GLU A 313 -26.07 7.97 -26.24
CA GLU A 313 -25.72 8.13 -27.65
C GLU A 313 -24.90 9.40 -27.84
N CYS A 314 -23.92 9.33 -28.74
CA CYS A 314 -23.11 10.48 -29.07
C CYS A 314 -23.95 11.49 -29.87
N PRO A 315 -23.89 12.79 -29.52
CA PRO A 315 -24.54 13.86 -30.28
C PRO A 315 -24.12 13.95 -31.76
N CYS A 316 -23.00 13.33 -32.17
CA CYS A 316 -22.60 13.32 -33.57
C CYS A 316 -23.50 12.46 -34.48
N MET A 317 -24.30 11.55 -33.89
CA MET A 317 -25.23 10.63 -34.57
C MET A 317 -24.62 9.87 -35.75
N SER A 318 -23.30 9.64 -35.75
CA SER A 318 -22.58 9.05 -36.89
C SER A 318 -21.65 7.92 -36.44
N PRO A 319 -22.00 6.64 -36.72
CA PRO A 319 -23.29 6.18 -37.27
C PRO A 319 -24.47 6.40 -36.30
N ALA A 320 -25.70 6.29 -36.80
CA ALA A 320 -26.90 6.43 -35.96
C ALA A 320 -26.87 5.39 -34.80
N GLY A 321 -27.23 5.81 -33.59
CA GLY A 321 -27.18 4.97 -32.39
C GLY A 321 -25.77 4.69 -31.86
N VAL A 322 -24.73 5.42 -32.31
CA VAL A 322 -23.38 5.26 -31.76
C VAL A 322 -23.30 5.77 -30.33
N TYR A 323 -22.77 4.96 -29.42
CA TYR A 323 -22.59 5.32 -28.01
C TYR A 323 -21.27 6.06 -27.75
N ILE A 324 -21.27 6.91 -26.71
CA ILE A 324 -20.06 7.58 -26.22
C ILE A 324 -19.07 6.53 -25.68
N SER A 325 -18.01 6.32 -26.45
CA SER A 325 -16.91 5.41 -26.14
C SER A 325 -15.55 6.04 -26.42
N ARG A 326 -14.49 5.44 -25.87
CA ARG A 326 -13.11 5.93 -26.06
C ARG A 326 -12.75 5.86 -27.54
N ASP A 327 -12.98 4.70 -28.14
CA ASP A 327 -12.68 4.44 -29.55
C ASP A 327 -13.48 5.37 -30.46
N HIS A 328 -14.75 5.64 -30.13
CA HIS A 328 -15.58 6.57 -30.88
C HIS A 328 -15.00 7.98 -30.99
N PHE A 329 -14.35 8.48 -29.94
CA PHE A 329 -13.74 9.82 -29.97
C PHE A 329 -12.66 9.97 -31.05
N LEU A 330 -12.07 8.88 -31.55
CA LEU A 330 -11.06 8.95 -32.60
C LEU A 330 -11.63 9.26 -33.99
N TYR A 331 -12.92 9.08 -34.20
CA TYR A 331 -13.61 9.30 -35.48
C TYR A 331 -14.93 10.05 -35.32
N CYS A 332 -15.16 10.66 -34.15
CA CYS A 332 -16.38 11.40 -33.84
C CYS A 332 -16.45 12.67 -34.70
N ARG A 333 -17.52 12.82 -35.49
CA ARG A 333 -17.72 14.00 -36.34
C ARG A 333 -17.96 15.30 -35.59
N ALA A 334 -18.28 15.22 -34.30
CA ALA A 334 -18.45 16.38 -33.43
C ALA A 334 -17.11 16.90 -32.86
N LEU A 335 -16.00 16.19 -33.12
CA LEU A 335 -14.66 16.60 -32.72
C LEU A 335 -13.87 17.00 -33.97
N ASP A 336 -13.00 18.00 -33.83
CA ASP A 336 -12.12 18.43 -34.91
C ASP A 336 -11.06 17.34 -35.22
N PRO A 337 -11.06 16.76 -36.43
CA PRO A 337 -10.09 15.74 -36.82
C PRO A 337 -8.64 16.25 -36.75
N ALA A 338 -8.40 17.54 -36.97
CA ALA A 338 -7.06 18.12 -36.93
C ALA A 338 -6.40 17.98 -35.54
N LEU A 339 -7.20 18.00 -34.46
CA LEU A 339 -6.70 17.78 -33.10
C LEU A 339 -6.23 16.35 -32.89
N ILE A 340 -6.86 15.38 -33.53
CA ILE A 340 -6.49 13.97 -33.47
C ILE A 340 -5.26 13.75 -34.34
N ASP A 341 -5.20 14.36 -35.53
CA ASP A 341 -4.08 14.23 -36.46
C ASP A 341 -2.79 14.87 -35.95
N ALA A 342 -2.89 15.90 -35.13
CA ALA A 342 -1.76 16.49 -34.42
C ALA A 342 -1.13 15.55 -33.36
N LEU A 343 -1.85 14.51 -32.90
CA LEU A 343 -1.30 13.56 -31.92
C LEU A 343 -0.30 12.59 -32.58
N PRO A 344 0.71 12.10 -31.85
CA PRO A 344 1.65 11.11 -32.38
C PRO A 344 0.90 9.87 -32.89
N PRO A 345 1.33 9.29 -34.03
CA PRO A 345 0.72 8.09 -34.59
C PRO A 345 0.87 6.93 -33.60
N ALA A 346 -0.22 6.22 -33.33
CA ALA A 346 -0.20 5.11 -32.39
C ALA A 346 0.10 3.77 -33.08
N PRO A 347 0.83 2.85 -32.41
CA PRO A 347 0.99 1.49 -32.89
C PRO A 347 -0.37 0.77 -33.07
N PRO A 348 -0.44 -0.26 -33.93
CA PRO A 348 -1.66 -1.05 -34.13
C PRO A 348 -2.23 -1.57 -32.80
N GLY A 349 -3.53 -1.39 -32.60
CA GLY A 349 -4.22 -1.82 -31.38
C GLY A 349 -4.03 -0.92 -30.15
N VAL A 350 -3.32 0.20 -30.27
CA VAL A 350 -3.15 1.20 -29.20
C VAL A 350 -3.99 2.43 -29.48
N HIS A 351 -4.76 2.87 -28.49
CA HIS A 351 -5.58 4.08 -28.60
C HIS A 351 -4.71 5.34 -28.71
N ARG A 352 -4.98 6.21 -29.70
CA ARG A 352 -4.11 7.37 -30.04
C ARG A 352 -3.90 8.35 -28.89
N ILE A 353 -4.96 8.68 -28.15
CA ILE A 353 -4.86 9.54 -26.95
C ILE A 353 -4.00 8.89 -25.86
N ASP A 354 -4.12 7.57 -25.62
CA ASP A 354 -3.32 6.89 -24.60
C ASP A 354 -1.85 6.82 -24.99
N HIS A 355 -1.56 6.61 -26.27
CA HIS A 355 -0.22 6.68 -26.82
C HIS A 355 0.39 8.08 -26.61
N ALA A 356 -0.34 9.14 -26.97
CA ALA A 356 0.10 10.53 -26.75
C ALA A 356 0.40 10.82 -25.26
N LEU A 357 -0.43 10.31 -24.34
CA LEU A 357 -0.18 10.42 -22.90
C LEU A 357 1.05 9.62 -22.45
N ASN A 358 1.31 8.47 -23.06
CA ASN A 358 2.50 7.66 -22.80
C ASN A 358 3.78 8.26 -23.39
N CYS A 359 3.68 9.17 -24.36
CA CYS A 359 4.80 9.90 -24.96
C CYS A 359 5.20 11.21 -24.23
N LEU A 360 4.40 11.68 -23.26
CA LEU A 360 4.75 12.86 -22.46
C LEU A 360 6.15 12.73 -21.80
N PRO A 361 6.88 13.83 -21.58
CA PRO A 361 8.14 13.79 -20.88
C PRO A 361 7.94 13.44 -19.40
N THR A 362 8.93 12.75 -18.82
CA THR A 362 8.97 12.43 -17.38
C THR A 362 9.58 13.55 -16.55
N ASN A 363 10.23 14.53 -17.20
CA ASN A 363 10.75 15.72 -16.56
C ASN A 363 10.06 16.96 -17.12
N ALA A 364 9.57 17.82 -16.22
CA ALA A 364 8.95 19.08 -16.62
C ALA A 364 9.94 20.01 -17.35
N SER A 365 11.24 19.90 -17.05
CA SER A 365 12.29 20.72 -17.70
C SER A 365 12.49 20.40 -19.18
N THR A 366 11.98 19.26 -19.67
CA THR A 366 12.05 18.89 -21.10
C THR A 366 11.18 19.79 -21.98
N GLY A 367 10.26 20.57 -21.39
CA GLY A 367 9.28 21.35 -22.13
C GLY A 367 8.08 20.49 -22.57
N PRO A 368 6.97 21.12 -23.00
CA PRO A 368 5.82 20.39 -23.51
C PRO A 368 6.09 19.90 -24.94
N PRO A 369 5.58 18.73 -25.35
CA PRO A 369 5.67 18.29 -26.73
C PRO A 369 4.77 19.14 -27.65
N ASP A 370 5.08 19.21 -28.94
CA ASP A 370 4.37 20.04 -29.92
C ASP A 370 2.85 19.75 -29.99
N TYR A 371 2.47 18.49 -29.76
CA TYR A 371 1.07 18.04 -29.76
C TYR A 371 0.32 18.36 -28.45
N TRP A 372 0.98 18.93 -27.44
CA TRP A 372 0.40 19.16 -26.12
C TRP A 372 -0.84 20.07 -26.14
N PRO A 373 -0.84 21.23 -26.83
CA PRO A 373 -2.04 22.07 -26.92
C PRO A 373 -3.20 21.34 -27.61
N ALA A 374 -2.92 20.60 -28.69
CA ALA A 374 -3.92 19.82 -29.40
C ALA A 374 -4.55 18.74 -28.52
N LEU A 375 -3.73 18.03 -27.73
CA LEU A 375 -4.21 17.02 -26.77
C LEU A 375 -5.13 17.63 -25.69
N LEU A 376 -4.76 18.79 -25.14
CA LEU A 376 -5.56 19.46 -24.11
C LEU A 376 -6.88 19.99 -24.69
N ASN A 377 -6.86 20.56 -25.90
CA ASN A 377 -8.05 21.00 -26.61
C ASN A 377 -8.97 19.84 -26.99
N LEU A 378 -8.41 18.71 -27.43
CA LEU A 378 -9.18 17.51 -27.73
C LEU A 378 -9.92 17.01 -26.48
N LEU A 379 -9.24 16.92 -25.34
CA LEU A 379 -9.87 16.51 -24.08
C LEU A 379 -10.89 17.52 -23.56
N TYR A 380 -10.71 18.81 -23.84
CA TYR A 380 -11.72 19.83 -23.58
C TYR A 380 -12.97 19.64 -24.45
N ALA A 381 -12.80 19.45 -25.76
CA ALA A 381 -13.89 19.19 -26.69
C ALA A 381 -14.66 17.92 -26.32
N ILE A 382 -13.96 16.84 -25.93
CA ILE A 382 -14.58 15.63 -25.38
C ILE A 382 -15.39 15.94 -24.12
N ASP A 383 -14.86 16.78 -23.21
CA ASP A 383 -15.57 17.17 -21.98
C ASP A 383 -16.89 17.89 -22.27
N CYS A 384 -16.88 18.83 -23.23
CA CYS A 384 -18.06 19.54 -23.72
C CYS A 384 -19.05 18.60 -24.41
N LEU A 385 -18.57 17.69 -25.24
CA LEU A 385 -19.40 16.72 -25.95
C LEU A 385 -20.14 15.78 -24.99
N VAL A 386 -19.46 15.33 -23.92
CA VAL A 386 -20.02 14.41 -22.92
C VAL A 386 -20.93 15.13 -21.92
N HIS A 387 -20.77 16.44 -21.73
CA HIS A 387 -21.58 17.23 -20.81
C HIS A 387 -22.17 18.48 -21.50
N PRO A 388 -23.09 18.30 -22.46
CA PRO A 388 -23.58 19.40 -23.30
C PRO A 388 -24.36 20.48 -22.52
N LEU A 389 -24.87 20.14 -21.33
CA LEU A 389 -25.59 21.06 -20.45
C LEU A 389 -24.69 21.78 -19.43
N ALA A 390 -23.41 21.41 -19.34
CA ALA A 390 -22.49 21.99 -18.39
C ALA A 390 -21.78 23.22 -19.00
N VAL A 391 -21.74 24.33 -18.26
CA VAL A 391 -20.88 25.46 -18.61
C VAL A 391 -19.44 25.10 -18.23
N ILE A 392 -18.69 24.59 -19.20
CA ILE A 392 -17.28 24.24 -19.03
C ILE A 392 -16.46 25.45 -19.46
N ALA A 393 -15.79 26.09 -18.51
CA ALA A 393 -14.93 27.23 -18.82
C ALA A 393 -13.82 26.81 -19.81
N PRO A 394 -13.60 27.60 -20.87
CA PRO A 394 -12.45 27.40 -21.76
C PRO A 394 -11.16 27.61 -20.97
N ASP A 395 -10.12 26.88 -21.35
CA ASP A 395 -8.77 27.12 -20.84
C ASP A 395 -8.13 28.14 -21.81
N PRO A 396 -7.94 29.42 -21.41
CA PRO A 396 -7.62 30.49 -22.36
C PRO A 396 -6.24 30.34 -23.01
N ASP A 397 -5.34 29.54 -22.41
CA ASP A 397 -4.09 29.11 -23.04
C ASP A 397 -3.68 27.73 -22.50
N PRO A 398 -4.18 26.64 -23.13
CA PRO A 398 -3.96 25.27 -22.70
C PRO A 398 -2.54 24.83 -23.07
N ALA A 399 -1.55 25.34 -22.34
CA ALA A 399 -0.14 24.91 -22.29
C ALA A 399 0.74 26.00 -21.67
N SER A 400 0.31 27.27 -21.68
CA SER A 400 1.03 28.44 -21.12
C SER A 400 1.74 28.20 -19.80
N LEU A 401 1.09 27.50 -18.87
CA LEU A 401 1.64 27.20 -17.54
C LEU A 401 2.92 26.35 -17.56
N TRP A 402 3.17 25.65 -18.65
CA TRP A 402 4.44 24.97 -18.88
C TRP A 402 5.54 25.93 -19.29
N TYR A 403 5.22 26.89 -20.16
CA TYR A 403 6.15 27.89 -20.66
C TYR A 403 6.45 29.00 -19.64
N SER A 404 5.53 29.27 -18.70
CA SER A 404 5.71 30.31 -17.67
C SER A 404 6.56 29.90 -16.47
N ARG A 405 6.94 28.61 -16.36
CA ARG A 405 7.83 28.09 -15.29
C ARG A 405 9.27 27.83 -15.74
N THR A 406 9.59 28.11 -16.99
CA THR A 406 10.95 28.01 -17.55
C THR A 406 11.66 29.37 -17.59
N GLY A 407 11.14 30.39 -16.89
CA GLY A 407 11.77 31.70 -16.69
C GLY A 407 12.45 31.81 -15.33
#